data_AF-A0A7R8CHX6-F1
#
_entry.id   AF-A0A7R8CHX6-F1
#
_cell.length_a   1.000
_cell.length_b   1.000
_cell.length_c   1.000
_cell.angle_alpha   90.00
_cell.angle_beta   90.00
_cell.angle_gamma   90.00
#
_symmetry.space_group_name_H-M   'P 1'
#
loop_
_entity.id
_entity.type
_entity.pdbx_description
1 polymer ?
#
loop_
_entity_poly.entity_id
_entity_poly.type
_entity_poly.pdbx_seq_one_letter_code
_entity_poly.pdbx_strand_id
1 'polypeptide(L)'
;MNNAILGVVHYCEFHGPQPIFITESVLTPLSSTTCNTTAKPGVVENACILCQTIPKETGYFVSQDKQLPSLHFLSSTPWPDEENDSYKLFKTRCYSNKRVLKDLGGENDLDKGGPFLIGDEAILGGRTLFAFTFCLRDLASRGQKRIYSIFILLHDHFWLLQSINFIYGTFKQMSMRFQSKANELFDTQDSSKLKNLSHLLGDENLYVRLHRQFIGILKIIGKNFQDTIHHGQPLEDIYVSNKEKEELGYCDFKEIFDLLEPQNQKLLIYRLLTNRGVVIYGENMNQLAKSSTPISLHHCQF
;
A
#
# COMPACT_ATOMS: atom_id res chain seq x y z
N MET A 1 -2.71 -0.82 -3.03
CA MET A 1 -1.85 -0.78 -1.83
C MET A 1 -2.63 -1.39 -0.69
N ASN A 2 -2.58 -2.72 -0.53
CA ASN A 2 -3.25 -3.34 0.61
C ASN A 2 -2.22 -3.43 1.74
N ASN A 3 -2.54 -2.80 2.88
CA ASN A 3 -1.91 -3.05 4.18
C ASN A 3 -0.51 -2.45 4.44
N ALA A 4 -0.25 -1.24 3.97
CA ALA A 4 0.88 -0.44 4.48
C ALA A 4 0.44 0.40 5.68
N ILE A 5 1.22 0.34 6.76
CA ILE A 5 0.95 1.05 8.02
C ILE A 5 2.16 1.89 8.39
N LEU A 6 1.96 3.18 8.60
CA LEU A 6 3.01 4.15 8.92
C LEU A 6 2.72 4.79 10.27
N GLY A 7 3.70 4.90 11.16
CA GLY A 7 3.43 5.32 12.54
C GLY A 7 4.62 5.94 13.27
N VAL A 8 4.32 6.45 14.46
CA VAL A 8 5.29 6.92 15.46
C VAL A 8 5.14 6.09 16.73
N VAL A 9 6.26 5.63 17.27
CA VAL A 9 6.35 4.92 18.54
C VAL A 9 7.13 5.74 19.54
N HIS A 10 6.64 5.76 20.78
CA HIS A 10 7.31 6.30 21.95
C HIS A 10 7.82 5.13 22.81
N TYR A 11 9.09 5.14 23.18
CA TYR A 11 9.65 4.19 24.15
C TYR A 11 9.45 4.75 25.55
N CYS A 12 8.25 4.58 26.07
CA CYS A 12 7.86 5.09 27.38
C CYS A 12 8.59 4.34 28.50
N GLU A 13 9.06 5.05 29.52
CA GLU A 13 9.70 4.44 30.69
C GLU A 13 8.75 3.55 31.49
N PHE A 14 7.44 3.85 31.49
CA PHE A 14 6.42 3.11 32.23
C PHE A 14 5.80 1.98 31.42
N HIS A 15 5.61 2.19 30.11
CA HIS A 15 4.82 1.30 29.25
C HIS A 15 5.68 0.61 28.18
N GLY A 16 6.97 0.91 28.08
CA GLY A 16 7.82 0.51 26.96
C GLY A 16 7.39 1.10 25.61
N PRO A 17 7.67 0.42 24.48
CA PRO A 17 7.26 0.85 23.15
C PRO A 17 5.74 0.93 23.01
N GLN A 18 5.25 2.13 22.79
CA GLN A 18 3.83 2.42 22.58
C GLN A 18 3.67 3.16 21.25
N PRO A 19 2.93 2.60 20.28
CA PRO A 19 2.48 3.36 19.13
C PRO A 19 1.59 4.51 19.60
N ILE A 20 2.03 5.73 19.32
CA ILE A 20 1.34 6.95 19.73
C ILE A 20 0.52 7.54 18.58
N PHE A 21 0.89 7.26 17.33
CA PHE A 21 0.16 7.72 16.14
C PHE A 21 0.39 6.76 14.98
N ILE A 22 -0.68 6.32 14.33
CA ILE A 22 -0.62 5.39 13.18
C ILE A 22 -1.44 5.97 12.04
N THR A 23 -1.06 5.66 10.80
CA THR A 23 -1.81 5.94 9.58
C THR A 23 -1.79 4.73 8.67
N GLU A 24 -2.97 4.31 8.23
CA GLU A 24 -3.17 3.18 7.33
C GLU A 24 -3.96 3.57 6.08
N SER A 25 -3.81 2.77 5.03
CA SER A 25 -4.58 2.90 3.79
C SER A 25 -5.69 1.85 3.75
N VAL A 26 -6.93 2.28 3.49
CA VAL A 26 -8.14 1.45 3.52
C VAL A 26 -8.91 1.62 2.22
N LEU A 27 -9.32 0.51 1.59
CA LEU A 27 -10.16 0.49 0.39
C LEU A 27 -11.62 0.17 0.74
N THR A 28 -12.58 0.85 0.11
CA THR A 28 -14.04 0.63 0.24
C THR A 28 -14.64 -0.09 -0.99
N PRO A 29 -15.77 -0.85 -0.86
CA PRO A 29 -16.53 -1.12 0.35
C PRO A 29 -15.87 -2.29 1.09
N LEU A 30 -15.77 -2.19 2.41
CA LEU A 30 -15.07 -3.20 3.21
C LEU A 30 -15.65 -4.60 2.92
N SER A 31 -14.86 -5.52 2.37
CA SER A 31 -15.10 -6.96 2.59
C SER A 31 -14.96 -7.19 4.08
N SER A 32 -16.07 -7.07 4.82
CA SER A 32 -16.38 -7.72 6.10
C SER A 32 -15.26 -7.99 7.12
N THR A 33 -14.20 -7.20 7.16
CA THR A 33 -13.25 -7.15 8.27
C THR A 33 -13.48 -5.81 8.93
N THR A 34 -14.65 -5.72 9.57
CA THR A 34 -14.89 -4.93 10.77
C THR A 34 -13.83 -3.83 11.02
N CYS A 35 -14.10 -2.62 10.53
CA CYS A 35 -13.83 -1.44 11.34
C CYS A 35 -14.78 -1.46 12.54
N ASN A 36 -14.75 -2.55 13.31
CA ASN A 36 -15.12 -2.56 14.70
C ASN A 36 -13.97 -1.87 15.41
N THR A 37 -13.84 -0.56 15.19
CA THR A 37 -13.43 0.31 16.27
C THR A 37 -14.60 0.37 17.27
N THR A 38 -15.04 -0.79 17.76
CA THR A 38 -15.43 -0.93 19.16
C THR A 38 -14.15 -0.94 19.98
N ALA A 39 -13.29 0.06 19.80
CA ALA A 39 -12.93 0.78 20.99
C ALA A 39 -14.28 1.24 21.52
N LYS A 40 -14.85 0.47 22.46
CA LYS A 40 -15.69 1.12 23.48
C LYS A 40 -14.93 2.41 23.81
N PRO A 41 -15.59 3.57 23.95
CA PRO A 41 -15.02 4.67 24.71
C PRO A 41 -14.88 4.18 26.16
N GLY A 42 -14.07 3.15 26.38
CA GLY A 42 -13.51 2.75 27.63
C GLY A 42 -12.58 3.90 27.92
N VAL A 43 -13.04 4.76 28.82
CA VAL A 43 -12.16 5.58 29.61
C VAL A 43 -11.08 4.63 30.12
N VAL A 44 -9.92 4.60 29.44
CA VAL A 44 -8.71 4.08 30.05
C VAL A 44 -8.45 5.06 31.19
N GLU A 45 -8.97 4.75 32.37
CA GLU A 45 -8.59 5.38 33.62
C GLU A 45 -7.06 5.28 33.67
N ASN A 46 -6.39 6.41 33.90
CA ASN A 46 -4.93 6.53 33.90
C ASN A 46 -4.26 6.43 32.51
N ALA A 47 -4.81 7.09 31.48
CA ALA A 47 -4.07 7.30 30.24
C ALA A 47 -2.75 8.04 30.52
N CYS A 48 -1.63 7.43 30.14
CA CYS A 48 -0.31 8.01 30.34
C CYS A 48 -0.17 9.34 29.61
N ILE A 49 0.06 10.43 30.35
CA ILE A 49 0.24 11.77 29.79
C ILE A 49 1.35 11.82 28.73
N LEU A 50 2.38 10.97 28.83
CA LEU A 50 3.48 10.91 27.88
C LEU A 50 3.13 10.21 26.57
N CYS A 51 2.21 9.25 26.63
CA CYS A 51 1.76 8.47 25.47
C CYS A 51 0.47 9.03 24.85
N GLN A 52 -0.15 10.02 25.50
CA GLN A 52 -1.40 10.61 25.04
C GLN A 52 -1.21 11.40 23.75
N THR A 53 -2.15 11.25 22.83
CA THR A 53 -2.06 11.78 21.46
C THR A 53 -3.33 12.48 21.03
N ILE A 54 -4.01 12.01 19.96
CA ILE A 54 -5.23 12.63 19.45
C ILE A 54 -6.25 12.70 20.59
N PRO A 55 -6.90 13.85 20.84
CA PRO A 55 -7.93 13.96 21.86
C PRO A 55 -8.99 12.86 21.68
N LYS A 56 -9.31 12.16 22.77
CA LYS A 56 -10.28 11.04 22.79
C LYS A 56 -11.64 11.42 22.17
N GLU A 57 -11.98 12.71 22.24
CA GLU A 57 -13.20 13.31 21.68
C GLU A 57 -13.23 13.32 20.14
N THR A 58 -12.08 13.47 19.49
CA THR A 58 -11.96 13.47 18.02
C THR A 58 -11.67 12.08 17.44
N GLY A 59 -11.02 11.20 18.23
CA GLY A 59 -10.85 9.76 17.96
C GLY A 59 -9.90 9.38 16.82
N TYR A 60 -9.94 10.08 15.67
CA TYR A 60 -9.18 9.72 14.46
C TYR A 60 -9.16 10.85 13.42
N PHE A 61 -8.26 10.76 12.44
CA PHE A 61 -8.26 11.60 11.23
C PHE A 61 -8.56 10.76 9.98
N VAL A 62 -9.36 11.29 9.06
CA VAL A 62 -9.64 10.64 7.78
C VAL A 62 -9.35 11.60 6.63
N SER A 63 -8.68 11.10 5.59
CA SER A 63 -8.57 11.77 4.29
C SER A 63 -8.92 10.81 3.17
N GLN A 64 -9.73 11.26 2.21
CA GLN A 64 -10.03 10.50 1.00
C GLN A 64 -9.04 10.87 -0.11
N ASP A 65 -8.65 9.88 -0.94
CA ASP A 65 -7.87 10.16 -2.14
C ASP A 65 -8.73 10.84 -3.22
N LYS A 66 -8.17 11.88 -3.86
CA LYS A 66 -8.89 12.64 -4.90
C LYS A 66 -8.98 11.90 -6.24
N GLN A 67 -8.00 11.05 -6.54
CA GLN A 67 -7.91 10.32 -7.81
C GLN A 67 -8.60 8.96 -7.71
N LEU A 68 -8.56 8.34 -6.53
CA LEU A 68 -9.19 7.05 -6.25
C LEU A 68 -10.20 7.19 -5.09
N PRO A 69 -11.48 7.52 -5.36
CA PRO A 69 -12.47 7.77 -4.32
C PRO A 69 -12.67 6.62 -3.33
N SER A 70 -12.37 5.38 -3.72
CA SER A 70 -12.45 4.20 -2.86
C SER A 70 -11.31 4.10 -1.84
N LEU A 71 -10.23 4.88 -1.98
CA LEU A 71 -9.08 4.89 -1.09
C LEU A 71 -9.22 5.96 -0.03
N HIS A 72 -9.11 5.54 1.23
CA HIS A 72 -9.11 6.39 2.40
C HIS A 72 -7.83 6.18 3.20
N PHE A 73 -7.41 7.21 3.89
CA PHE A 73 -6.30 7.19 4.83
C PHE A 73 -6.82 7.51 6.21
N LEU A 74 -6.69 6.55 7.12
CA LEU A 74 -7.16 6.65 8.50
C LEU A 74 -5.96 6.81 9.42
N SER A 75 -5.99 7.79 10.33
CA SER A 75 -5.02 7.89 11.43
C SER A 75 -5.69 7.80 12.78
N SER A 76 -5.15 6.98 13.67
CA SER A 76 -5.75 6.67 14.98
C SER A 76 -4.69 6.33 16.04
N THR A 77 -5.16 6.16 17.28
CA THR A 77 -4.35 5.92 18.48
C THR A 77 -5.11 5.01 19.46
N PRO A 78 -4.56 3.90 19.99
CA PRO A 78 -3.40 3.10 19.56
C PRO A 78 -3.82 2.06 18.48
N TRP A 79 -2.95 1.09 18.16
CA TRP A 79 -3.20 0.07 17.14
C TRP A 79 -4.57 -0.61 17.34
N PRO A 80 -5.38 -0.87 16.29
CA PRO A 80 -6.79 -1.26 16.44
C PRO A 80 -7.08 -2.54 17.22
N ASP A 81 -6.06 -3.36 17.51
CA ASP A 81 -6.20 -4.67 18.12
C ASP A 81 -4.96 -5.03 18.94
N GLU A 82 -5.05 -4.90 20.26
CA GLU A 82 -3.97 -5.27 21.19
C GLU A 82 -3.79 -6.79 21.30
N GLU A 83 -4.81 -7.56 20.95
CA GLU A 83 -4.75 -9.03 20.94
C GLU A 83 -4.09 -9.56 19.67
N ASN A 84 -3.96 -8.73 18.63
CA ASN A 84 -3.31 -9.07 17.38
C ASN A 84 -1.84 -9.50 17.59
N ASP A 85 -1.50 -10.69 17.12
CA ASP A 85 -0.14 -11.23 17.21
C ASP A 85 0.90 -10.32 16.54
N SER A 86 0.53 -9.64 15.45
CA SER A 86 1.42 -8.67 14.78
C SER A 86 1.78 -7.50 15.70
N TYR A 87 0.84 -7.03 16.54
CA TYR A 87 1.08 -5.94 17.48
C TYR A 87 1.92 -6.38 18.68
N LYS A 88 1.58 -7.51 19.31
CA LYS A 88 2.37 -8.09 20.42
C LYS A 88 3.82 -8.28 20.03
N LEU A 89 4.02 -8.72 18.81
CA LEU A 89 5.32 -9.00 18.27
C LEU A 89 6.08 -7.76 17.83
N PHE A 90 5.39 -6.80 17.19
CA PHE A 90 5.95 -5.47 16.95
C PHE A 90 6.49 -4.87 18.26
N LYS A 91 5.71 -4.93 19.35
CA LYS A 91 6.16 -4.52 20.69
C LYS A 91 7.40 -5.31 21.12
N THR A 92 7.34 -6.64 21.09
CA THR A 92 8.46 -7.53 21.46
C THR A 92 9.75 -7.21 20.70
N ARG A 93 9.63 -6.88 19.41
CA ARG A 93 10.77 -6.55 18.58
C ARG A 93 11.33 -5.16 18.84
N CYS A 94 10.45 -4.18 19.09
CA CYS A 94 10.86 -2.86 19.58
C CYS A 94 11.56 -2.96 20.93
N TYR A 95 11.10 -3.82 21.85
CA TYR A 95 11.76 -4.08 23.14
C TYR A 95 13.13 -4.75 22.98
N SER A 96 13.24 -5.73 22.07
CA SER A 96 14.49 -6.45 21.83
C SER A 96 15.53 -5.63 21.05
N ASN A 97 15.17 -4.43 20.58
CA ASN A 97 16.12 -3.45 20.04
C ASN A 97 16.95 -2.76 21.15
N LYS A 98 17.41 -3.55 22.12
CA LYS A 98 18.25 -3.13 23.26
C LYS A 98 19.54 -2.45 22.83
N ARG A 99 20.04 -2.76 21.63
CA ARG A 99 21.30 -2.22 21.12
C ARG A 99 21.17 -0.73 20.79
N VAL A 100 20.16 -0.33 20.02
CA VAL A 100 19.87 1.08 19.74
C VAL A 100 19.48 1.83 21.01
N LEU A 101 18.69 1.21 21.91
CA LEU A 101 18.30 1.82 23.18
C LEU A 101 19.49 2.03 24.14
N LYS A 102 20.48 1.14 24.11
CA LYS A 102 21.70 1.22 24.95
C LYS A 102 22.70 2.23 24.38
N ASP A 103 22.86 2.29 23.06
CA ASP A 103 23.78 3.20 22.38
C ASP A 103 23.30 4.65 22.36
N LEU A 104 22.02 4.92 22.63
CA LEU A 104 21.44 6.26 22.81
C LEU A 104 21.48 6.74 24.29
N GLY A 105 22.00 5.91 25.19
CA GLY A 105 22.06 6.14 26.62
C GLY A 105 23.23 7.04 27.08
N GLY A 106 24.25 7.29 26.26
CA GLY A 106 25.42 8.10 26.60
C GLY A 106 25.22 9.62 26.52
N GLU A 107 26.21 10.38 27.01
CA GLU A 107 26.17 11.85 27.17
C GLU A 107 26.26 12.64 25.85
N ASN A 108 26.68 12.04 24.72
CA ASN A 108 26.95 12.75 23.45
C ASN A 108 26.12 12.21 22.24
N ASP A 109 24.93 11.64 22.49
CA ASP A 109 24.30 10.70 21.55
C ASP A 109 23.03 11.18 20.81
N LEU A 110 22.68 12.47 20.88
CA LEU A 110 21.44 12.96 20.24
C LEU A 110 21.42 12.75 18.71
N ASP A 111 22.60 12.75 18.08
CA ASP A 111 22.76 12.57 16.62
C ASP A 111 22.96 11.10 16.20
N LYS A 112 23.01 10.15 17.15
CA LYS A 112 23.33 8.73 16.88
C LYS A 112 22.10 7.85 16.57
N GLY A 113 20.92 8.45 16.47
CA GLY A 113 19.73 7.76 15.99
C GLY A 113 19.98 7.08 14.64
N GLY A 114 19.43 5.89 14.44
CA GLY A 114 19.78 5.04 13.30
C GLY A 114 18.59 4.28 12.74
N PRO A 115 18.60 4.00 11.42
CA PRO A 115 17.61 3.11 10.83
C PRO A 115 17.85 1.68 11.30
N PHE A 116 16.77 0.93 11.43
CA PHE A 116 16.84 -0.51 11.52
C PHE A 116 15.74 -1.14 10.68
N LEU A 117 16.06 -2.28 10.09
CA LEU A 117 15.16 -3.05 9.25
C LEU A 117 14.95 -4.41 9.93
N ILE A 118 13.70 -4.84 10.01
CA ILE A 118 13.31 -6.15 10.52
C ILE A 118 12.35 -6.76 9.52
N GLY A 119 12.88 -7.63 8.65
CA GLY A 119 12.07 -8.55 7.85
C GLY A 119 12.06 -9.88 8.57
N ASP A 120 10.91 -10.25 9.10
CA ASP A 120 10.71 -11.61 9.61
C ASP A 120 9.35 -12.10 9.14
N GLU A 121 9.37 -12.87 8.05
CA GLU A 121 8.19 -13.33 7.33
C GLU A 121 7.30 -14.25 8.18
N ALA A 122 7.89 -15.09 9.03
CA ALA A 122 7.15 -16.01 9.90
C ALA A 122 6.48 -15.28 11.08
N ILE A 123 7.03 -14.13 11.45
CA ILE A 123 6.78 -13.47 12.72
C ILE A 123 5.82 -12.30 12.47
N LEU A 124 6.13 -11.35 11.60
CA LEU A 124 5.27 -10.17 11.34
C LEU A 124 4.09 -10.45 10.37
N GLY A 125 3.67 -11.71 10.24
CA GLY A 125 2.59 -12.13 9.33
C GLY A 125 2.91 -11.79 7.87
N GLY A 126 4.13 -12.09 7.43
CA GLY A 126 4.64 -11.74 6.11
C GLY A 126 5.08 -10.28 5.93
N ARG A 127 4.98 -9.43 6.96
CA ARG A 127 5.31 -8.01 6.85
C ARG A 127 6.78 -7.70 7.18
N THR A 128 7.31 -6.67 6.55
CA THR A 128 8.62 -6.10 6.84
C THR A 128 8.45 -4.75 7.54
N LEU A 129 9.16 -4.58 8.65
CA LEU A 129 9.22 -3.36 9.45
C LEU A 129 10.51 -2.60 9.13
N PHE A 130 10.38 -1.36 8.70
CA PHE A 130 11.48 -0.39 8.71
C PHE A 130 11.18 0.70 9.72
N ALA A 131 12.16 1.05 10.54
CA ALA A 131 12.03 2.09 11.54
C ALA A 131 13.29 2.95 11.65
N PHE A 132 13.10 4.22 11.96
CA PHE A 132 14.16 5.18 12.21
C PHE A 132 14.01 5.70 13.64
N THR A 133 14.95 5.31 14.51
CA THR A 133 14.97 5.69 15.92
C THR A 133 15.73 7.00 16.12
N PHE A 134 15.22 7.87 17.00
CA PHE A 134 15.85 9.13 17.35
C PHE A 134 15.53 9.52 18.80
N CYS A 135 16.33 10.43 19.35
CA CYS A 135 16.16 10.97 20.70
C CYS A 135 15.72 12.43 20.66
N LEU A 136 14.79 12.80 21.54
CA LEU A 136 14.41 14.18 21.82
C LEU A 136 14.88 14.57 23.22
N ARG A 137 15.36 15.81 23.39
CA ARG A 137 15.65 16.33 24.73
C ARG A 137 14.34 16.65 25.46
N ASP A 138 14.27 16.24 26.71
CA ASP A 138 13.12 16.47 27.57
C ASP A 138 13.59 16.57 29.03
N LEU A 139 13.50 17.76 29.62
CA LEU A 139 14.05 18.06 30.94
C LEU A 139 13.34 17.28 32.07
N ALA A 140 12.07 16.89 31.87
CA ALA A 140 11.28 16.16 32.85
C ALA A 140 11.48 14.64 32.77
N SER A 141 12.23 14.15 31.78
CA SER A 141 12.44 12.71 31.55
C SER A 141 13.79 12.25 32.10
N ARG A 142 13.91 10.95 32.42
CA ARG A 142 15.15 10.43 33.02
C ARG A 142 16.31 10.55 32.02
N GLY A 143 17.42 11.12 32.49
CA GLY A 143 18.58 11.39 31.62
C GLY A 143 18.33 12.52 30.61
N GLN A 144 17.29 13.32 30.82
CA GLN A 144 16.89 14.49 30.02
C GLN A 144 16.59 14.17 28.54
N LYS A 145 16.12 12.95 28.26
CA LYS A 145 15.89 12.48 26.89
C LYS A 145 14.75 11.48 26.80
N ARG A 146 14.10 11.45 25.63
CA ARG A 146 13.08 10.46 25.25
C ARG A 146 13.40 9.85 23.90
N ILE A 147 13.08 8.57 23.77
CA ILE A 147 13.36 7.81 22.55
C ILE A 147 12.06 7.61 21.79
N TYR A 148 12.12 7.89 20.48
CA TYR A 148 11.02 7.73 19.55
C TYR A 148 11.49 7.00 18.29
N SER A 149 10.56 6.36 17.58
CA SER A 149 10.80 5.84 16.24
C SER A 149 9.68 6.23 15.29
N ILE A 150 10.04 6.66 14.08
CA ILE A 150 9.10 6.69 12.94
C ILE A 150 9.26 5.36 12.23
N PHE A 151 8.17 4.67 11.93
CA PHE A 151 8.21 3.34 11.34
C PHE A 151 7.20 3.15 10.23
N ILE A 152 7.51 2.26 9.30
CA ILE A 152 6.59 1.73 8.30
C ILE A 152 6.59 0.21 8.35
N LEU A 153 5.39 -0.37 8.28
CA LEU A 153 5.14 -1.78 8.17
C LEU A 153 4.50 -2.03 6.80
N LEU A 154 5.17 -2.83 5.96
CA LEU A 154 4.74 -3.17 4.61
C LEU A 154 4.67 -4.70 4.47
N HIS A 155 3.67 -5.23 3.77
CA HIS A 155 3.57 -6.68 3.56
C HIS A 155 4.65 -7.25 2.62
N ASP A 156 5.31 -6.41 1.84
CA ASP A 156 6.26 -6.88 0.83
C ASP A 156 7.64 -6.30 1.09
N HIS A 157 8.59 -7.20 1.35
CA HIS A 157 9.99 -6.88 1.62
C HIS A 157 10.66 -6.21 0.42
N PHE A 158 10.40 -6.68 -0.80
CA PHE A 158 11.02 -6.16 -2.02
C PHE A 158 10.59 -4.72 -2.27
N TRP A 159 9.28 -4.45 -2.16
CA TRP A 159 8.72 -3.12 -2.33
C TRP A 159 9.27 -2.10 -1.30
N LEU A 160 9.44 -2.55 -0.05
CA LEU A 160 10.09 -1.72 0.98
C LEU A 160 11.55 -1.42 0.61
N LEU A 161 12.33 -2.41 0.17
CA LEU A 161 13.72 -2.23 -0.23
C LEU A 161 13.86 -1.28 -1.42
N GLN A 162 12.99 -1.37 -2.43
CA GLN A 162 13.02 -0.49 -3.59
C GLN A 162 12.80 0.98 -3.20
N SER A 163 11.99 1.24 -2.17
CA SER A 163 11.72 2.60 -1.67
C SER A 163 12.58 3.00 -0.46
N ILE A 164 13.54 2.17 -0.03
CA ILE A 164 14.22 2.32 1.27
C ILE A 164 14.97 3.64 1.40
N ASN A 165 15.64 4.09 0.34
CA ASN A 165 16.41 5.34 0.34
C ASN A 165 15.50 6.55 0.51
N PHE A 166 14.34 6.54 -0.16
CA PHE A 166 13.33 7.58 -0.02
C PHE A 166 12.75 7.59 1.40
N ILE A 167 12.39 6.42 1.92
CA ILE A 167 11.81 6.28 3.27
C ILE A 167 12.83 6.74 4.32
N TYR A 168 14.07 6.27 4.23
CA TYR A 168 15.18 6.66 5.10
C TYR A 168 15.40 8.17 5.09
N GLY A 169 15.57 8.76 3.90
CA GLY A 169 15.79 10.20 3.77
C GLY A 169 14.65 11.02 4.37
N THR A 170 13.40 10.58 4.15
CA THR A 170 12.22 11.24 4.69
C THR A 170 12.15 11.14 6.22
N PHE A 171 12.35 9.94 6.78
CA PHE A 171 12.32 9.74 8.23
C PHE A 171 13.43 10.49 8.93
N LYS A 172 14.64 10.49 8.36
CA LYS A 172 15.79 11.25 8.87
C LYS A 172 15.50 12.75 8.89
N GLN A 173 14.88 13.29 7.86
CA GLN A 173 14.48 14.71 7.86
C GLN A 173 13.40 15.01 8.89
N MET A 174 12.43 14.11 9.08
CA MET A 174 11.41 14.26 10.12
C MET A 174 12.02 14.25 11.52
N SER A 175 12.94 13.32 11.80
CA SER A 175 13.61 13.25 13.10
C SER A 175 14.42 14.52 13.38
N MET A 176 15.17 15.03 12.40
CA MET A 176 15.92 16.28 12.56
C MET A 176 15.01 17.47 12.88
N ARG A 177 13.82 17.56 12.25
CA ARG A 177 12.85 18.62 12.56
C ARG A 177 12.32 18.51 13.99
N PHE A 178 12.01 17.31 14.46
CA PHE A 178 11.57 17.09 15.84
C PHE A 178 12.70 17.40 16.84
N GLN A 179 13.92 16.96 16.55
CA GLN A 179 15.09 17.23 17.37
C GLN A 179 15.39 18.72 17.46
N SER A 180 15.36 19.43 16.34
CA SER A 180 15.53 20.88 16.30
C SER A 180 14.50 21.60 17.16
N LYS A 181 13.22 21.23 17.08
CA LYS A 181 12.17 21.83 17.91
C LYS A 181 12.27 21.48 19.40
N ALA A 182 12.58 20.24 19.73
CA ALA A 182 12.82 19.84 21.12
C ALA A 182 14.03 20.58 21.71
N ASN A 183 15.09 20.76 20.92
CA ASN A 183 16.30 21.46 21.33
C ASN A 183 16.08 22.95 21.57
N GLU A 184 15.32 23.62 20.68
CA GLU A 184 14.94 25.03 20.79
C GLU A 184 14.18 25.30 22.09
N LEU A 185 13.28 24.40 22.48
CA LEU A 185 12.45 24.59 23.66
C LEU A 185 13.11 24.14 24.96
N PHE A 186 14.21 23.36 24.89
CA PHE A 186 14.78 22.63 26.02
C PHE A 186 15.06 23.49 27.26
N ASP A 187 15.73 24.63 27.09
CA ASP A 187 16.15 25.48 28.21
C ASP A 187 14.97 26.21 28.89
N THR A 188 13.82 26.28 28.22
CA THR A 188 12.57 26.87 28.73
C THR A 188 11.62 25.83 29.33
N GLN A 189 11.99 24.54 29.32
CA GLN A 189 11.16 23.48 29.87
C GLN A 189 11.18 23.51 31.40
N ASP A 190 10.07 23.07 31.99
CA ASP A 190 9.93 22.83 33.42
C ASP A 190 10.19 21.34 33.69
N SER A 191 11.18 21.04 34.53
CA SER A 191 11.57 19.67 34.89
C SER A 191 10.48 18.91 35.66
N SER A 192 9.54 19.62 36.28
CA SER A 192 8.43 19.03 37.04
C SER A 192 7.22 18.68 36.18
N LYS A 193 7.15 19.20 34.94
CA LYS A 193 5.96 19.09 34.09
C LYS A 193 6.13 18.06 32.97
N LEU A 194 5.43 16.94 33.11
CA LEU A 194 5.31 15.94 32.05
C LEU A 194 4.49 16.48 30.86
N LYS A 195 4.92 16.14 29.64
CA LYS A 195 4.33 16.63 28.38
C LYS A 195 4.16 15.49 27.39
N ASN A 196 3.08 15.47 26.62
CA ASN A 196 3.02 14.61 25.43
C ASN A 196 3.89 15.18 24.30
N LEU A 197 4.04 14.43 23.20
CA LEU A 197 4.90 14.83 22.08
C LEU A 197 4.53 16.19 21.47
N SER A 198 3.22 16.47 21.30
CA SER A 198 2.74 17.75 20.78
C SER A 198 3.17 18.93 21.66
N HIS A 199 3.01 18.80 22.98
CA HIS A 199 3.42 19.83 23.94
C HIS A 199 4.94 19.93 24.08
N LEU A 200 5.67 18.80 23.96
CA LEU A 200 7.13 18.78 23.98
C LEU A 200 7.73 19.55 22.80
N LEU A 201 7.11 19.45 21.63
CA LEU A 201 7.53 20.14 20.41
C LEU A 201 6.92 21.55 20.25
N GLY A 202 6.06 21.98 21.18
CA GLY A 202 5.34 23.26 21.07
C GLY A 202 4.43 23.34 19.85
N ASP A 203 3.83 22.22 19.46
CA ASP A 203 3.10 22.07 18.21
C ASP A 203 1.72 21.43 18.40
N GLU A 204 0.70 22.27 18.57
CA GLU A 204 -0.70 21.85 18.73
C GLU A 204 -1.24 21.10 17.51
N ASN A 205 -0.71 21.40 16.32
CA ASN A 205 -1.14 20.82 15.05
C ASN A 205 -0.25 19.65 14.60
N LEU A 206 0.57 19.10 15.49
CA LEU A 206 1.54 18.05 15.20
C LEU A 206 0.89 16.86 14.49
N TYR A 207 -0.17 16.31 15.08
CA TYR A 207 -0.80 15.09 14.57
C TYR A 207 -1.53 15.32 13.24
N VAL A 208 -2.05 16.52 12.99
CA VAL A 208 -2.61 16.91 11.69
C VAL A 208 -1.52 16.99 10.62
N ARG A 209 -0.35 17.54 10.96
CA ARG A 209 0.80 17.57 10.04
C ARG A 209 1.37 16.18 9.77
N LEU A 210 1.46 15.35 10.82
CA LEU A 210 1.85 13.95 10.69
C LEU A 210 0.88 13.18 9.79
N HIS A 211 -0.44 13.33 9.98
CA HIS A 211 -1.46 12.73 9.11
C HIS A 211 -1.19 13.07 7.64
N ARG A 212 -1.06 14.37 7.32
CA ARG A 212 -0.80 14.83 5.94
C ARG A 212 0.51 14.30 5.39
N GLN A 213 1.58 14.31 6.19
CA GLN A 213 2.90 13.85 5.77
C GLN A 213 2.91 12.34 5.53
N PHE A 214 2.27 11.56 6.41
CA PHE A 214 2.17 10.12 6.30
C PHE A 214 1.37 9.69 5.07
N ILE A 215 0.27 10.39 4.77
CA ILE A 215 -0.46 10.22 3.52
C ILE A 215 0.44 10.47 2.30
N GLY A 216 1.21 11.56 2.31
CA GLY A 216 2.14 11.87 1.22
C GLY A 216 3.14 10.74 0.98
N ILE A 217 3.73 10.21 2.06
CA ILE A 217 4.66 9.08 2.01
C ILE A 217 3.97 7.85 1.42
N LEU A 218 2.81 7.46 1.95
CA LEU A 218 2.06 6.29 1.47
C LEU A 218 1.69 6.42 -0.02
N LYS A 219 1.27 7.61 -0.47
CA LYS A 219 0.95 7.87 -1.89
C LYS A 219 2.17 7.74 -2.80
N ILE A 220 3.32 8.29 -2.40
CA ILE A 220 4.56 8.19 -3.19
C ILE A 220 4.99 6.72 -3.27
N ILE A 221 5.02 6.05 -2.12
CA ILE A 221 5.43 4.64 -2.01
C ILE A 221 4.62 3.77 -2.95
N GLY A 222 3.29 3.80 -2.91
CA GLY A 222 2.55 2.92 -3.80
C GLY A 222 2.26 3.46 -5.20
N LYS A 223 2.63 4.70 -5.54
CA LYS A 223 2.82 5.09 -6.95
C LYS A 223 4.03 4.39 -7.55
N ASN A 224 5.12 4.26 -6.77
CA ASN A 224 6.31 3.54 -7.20
C ASN A 224 6.09 2.03 -7.35
N PHE A 225 4.98 1.49 -6.84
CA PHE A 225 4.61 0.06 -6.92
C PHE A 225 3.63 -0.25 -8.06
N GLN A 226 3.35 0.71 -8.94
CA GLN A 226 2.47 0.48 -10.09
C GLN A 226 3.31 0.05 -11.30
N ASP A 227 3.18 -1.21 -11.70
CA ASP A 227 3.75 -1.69 -12.96
C ASP A 227 2.93 -1.16 -14.14
N THR A 228 3.63 -0.68 -15.17
CA THR A 228 3.02 -0.40 -16.47
C THR A 228 3.12 -1.65 -17.33
N ILE A 229 2.04 -2.42 -17.38
CA ILE A 229 1.92 -3.55 -18.30
C ILE A 229 1.47 -2.99 -19.65
N HIS A 230 2.34 -3.09 -20.65
CA HIS A 230 1.98 -2.79 -22.03
C HIS A 230 1.38 -4.04 -22.67
N HIS A 231 0.17 -3.92 -23.21
CA HIS A 231 -0.39 -4.96 -24.06
C HIS A 231 0.25 -4.87 -25.45
N GLY A 232 0.55 -6.02 -26.05
CA GLY A 232 0.91 -6.08 -27.47
C GLY A 232 -0.24 -5.56 -28.34
N GLN A 233 0.07 -5.22 -29.59
CA GLN A 233 -0.99 -4.89 -30.55
C GLN A 233 -1.98 -6.06 -30.61
N PRO A 234 -3.29 -5.82 -30.47
CA PRO A 234 -4.29 -6.85 -30.70
C PRO A 234 -4.09 -7.43 -32.11
N LEU A 235 -4.04 -8.75 -32.23
CA LEU A 235 -4.05 -9.40 -33.53
C LEU A 235 -5.35 -9.03 -34.25
N GLU A 236 -5.26 -8.69 -35.55
CA GLU A 236 -6.39 -8.21 -36.39
C GLU A 236 -7.62 -9.13 -36.31
N ASP A 237 -7.42 -10.43 -36.09
CA ASP A 237 -8.46 -11.45 -35.97
C ASP A 237 -9.44 -11.21 -34.78
N ILE A 238 -9.07 -10.40 -33.78
CA ILE A 238 -9.90 -10.14 -32.60
C ILE A 238 -10.90 -8.98 -32.85
N TYR A 239 -10.64 -8.11 -33.84
CA TYR A 239 -11.49 -6.94 -34.15
C TYR A 239 -12.68 -7.25 -35.06
N VAL A 240 -12.73 -8.41 -35.71
CA VAL A 240 -13.97 -8.90 -36.34
C VAL A 240 -14.87 -9.45 -35.23
N SER A 241 -15.33 -8.51 -34.41
CA SER A 241 -16.07 -8.75 -33.19
C SER A 241 -17.42 -9.37 -33.52
N ASN A 242 -17.69 -10.48 -32.84
CA ASN A 242 -18.95 -11.11 -32.40
C ASN A 242 -20.32 -10.49 -32.75
N LYS A 243 -20.45 -9.19 -33.05
CA LYS A 243 -21.67 -8.56 -33.57
C LYS A 243 -22.14 -9.14 -34.91
N GLU A 244 -21.25 -9.44 -35.85
CA GLU A 244 -21.65 -10.03 -37.13
C GLU A 244 -22.05 -11.51 -37.01
N LYS A 245 -21.45 -12.23 -36.04
CA LYS A 245 -21.71 -13.66 -35.82
C LYS A 245 -23.10 -13.95 -35.24
N GLU A 246 -23.65 -13.06 -34.42
CA GLU A 246 -24.97 -13.26 -33.77
C GLU A 246 -26.17 -12.91 -34.67
N GLU A 247 -26.01 -12.03 -35.67
CA GLU A 247 -27.14 -11.55 -36.49
C GLU A 247 -27.38 -12.33 -37.80
N LEU A 248 -26.44 -13.16 -38.27
CA LEU A 248 -26.44 -13.65 -39.66
C LEU A 248 -26.58 -15.16 -39.90
N GLY A 249 -26.73 -15.99 -38.86
CA GLY A 249 -26.93 -17.44 -39.03
C GLY A 249 -25.80 -18.09 -39.84
N TYR A 250 -24.58 -18.00 -39.34
CA TYR A 250 -23.42 -18.64 -39.96
C TYR A 250 -23.57 -20.17 -39.91
N CYS A 251 -23.53 -20.84 -41.06
CA CYS A 251 -23.17 -22.27 -41.12
C CYS A 251 -21.68 -22.39 -40.82
N ASP A 252 -21.28 -23.32 -39.94
CA ASP A 252 -19.87 -23.54 -39.63
C ASP A 252 -19.14 -23.97 -40.91
N PHE A 253 -17.98 -23.38 -41.22
CA PHE A 253 -17.15 -23.80 -42.35
C PHE A 253 -16.88 -25.31 -42.28
N LYS A 254 -16.71 -25.83 -41.06
CA LYS A 254 -16.52 -27.25 -40.81
C LYS A 254 -17.69 -28.11 -41.33
N GLU A 255 -18.92 -27.68 -41.11
CA GLU A 255 -20.10 -28.43 -41.58
C GLU A 255 -20.15 -28.51 -43.10
N ILE A 256 -19.82 -27.41 -43.80
CA ILE A 256 -19.74 -27.40 -45.27
C ILE A 256 -18.56 -28.24 -45.75
N PHE A 257 -17.42 -28.13 -45.08
CA PHE A 257 -16.22 -28.87 -45.40
C PHE A 257 -16.43 -30.39 -45.28
N ASP A 258 -17.14 -30.82 -44.23
CA ASP A 258 -17.43 -32.23 -43.97
C ASP A 258 -18.44 -32.84 -44.97
N LEU A 259 -19.24 -32.01 -45.67
CA LEU A 259 -20.12 -32.45 -46.76
C LEU A 259 -19.38 -32.72 -48.08
N LEU A 260 -18.15 -32.24 -48.23
CA LEU A 260 -17.36 -32.42 -49.46
C LEU A 260 -16.57 -33.73 -49.41
N GLU A 261 -16.41 -34.37 -50.57
CA GLU A 261 -15.47 -35.49 -50.68
C GLU A 261 -14.03 -35.04 -50.35
N PRO A 262 -13.18 -35.92 -49.77
CA PRO A 262 -11.82 -35.57 -49.33
C PRO A 262 -10.92 -34.94 -50.40
N GLN A 263 -11.14 -35.29 -51.66
CA GLN A 263 -10.45 -34.73 -52.82
C GLN A 263 -10.88 -33.29 -53.12
N ASN A 264 -12.17 -32.98 -52.93
CA ASN A 264 -12.73 -31.64 -53.10
C ASN A 264 -12.41 -30.73 -51.92
N GLN A 265 -12.32 -31.29 -50.70
CA GLN A 265 -11.85 -30.62 -49.50
C GLN A 265 -10.45 -30.01 -49.68
N LYS A 266 -9.48 -30.82 -50.15
CA LYS A 266 -8.10 -30.37 -50.40
C LYS A 266 -8.05 -29.29 -51.49
N LEU A 267 -8.81 -29.46 -52.56
CA LEU A 267 -8.87 -28.49 -53.65
C LEU A 267 -9.47 -27.15 -53.21
N LEU A 268 -10.53 -27.18 -52.40
CA LEU A 268 -11.16 -25.99 -51.85
C LEU A 268 -10.18 -25.22 -50.96
N ILE A 269 -9.52 -25.88 -50.01
CA ILE A 269 -8.50 -25.26 -49.15
C ILE A 269 -7.38 -24.64 -49.99
N TYR A 270 -6.86 -25.38 -50.97
CA TYR A 270 -5.80 -24.88 -51.84
C TYR A 270 -6.23 -23.61 -52.59
N ARG A 271 -7.45 -23.57 -53.14
CA ARG A 271 -7.96 -22.39 -53.85
C ARG A 271 -8.18 -21.20 -52.92
N LEU A 272 -8.76 -21.42 -51.73
CA LEU A 272 -8.96 -20.37 -50.73
C LEU A 272 -7.64 -19.77 -50.24
N LEU A 273 -6.65 -20.61 -49.89
CA LEU A 273 -5.33 -20.16 -49.42
C LEU A 273 -4.48 -19.49 -50.51
N THR A 274 -4.68 -19.86 -51.78
CA THR A 274 -3.95 -19.26 -52.92
C THR A 274 -4.69 -18.10 -53.57
N ASN A 275 -5.78 -17.62 -52.94
CA ASN A 275 -6.64 -16.56 -53.45
C ASN A 275 -7.11 -16.81 -54.89
N ARG A 276 -7.45 -18.05 -55.21
CA ARG A 276 -8.05 -18.43 -56.49
C ARG A 276 -9.56 -18.45 -56.32
N GLY A 277 -10.26 -17.74 -57.19
CA GLY A 277 -11.73 -17.67 -57.16
C GLY A 277 -12.38 -19.04 -57.04
N VAL A 278 -13.33 -19.15 -56.12
CA VAL A 278 -14.19 -20.32 -55.91
C VAL A 278 -15.60 -19.91 -56.33
N VAL A 279 -16.15 -20.59 -57.31
CA VAL A 279 -17.53 -20.38 -57.75
C VAL A 279 -18.37 -21.50 -57.17
N ILE A 280 -19.38 -21.13 -56.39
CA ILE A 280 -20.31 -22.07 -55.78
C ILE A 280 -21.69 -21.82 -56.41
N TYR A 281 -22.39 -22.88 -56.80
CA TYR A 281 -23.71 -22.83 -57.42
C TYR A 281 -24.73 -23.47 -56.46
N GLY A 282 -25.89 -22.83 -56.27
CA GLY A 282 -26.93 -23.32 -55.37
C GLY A 282 -27.96 -22.25 -55.00
N GLU A 283 -28.93 -22.61 -54.17
CA GLU A 283 -29.88 -21.66 -53.56
C GLU A 283 -29.31 -21.15 -52.22
N ASN A 284 -29.57 -19.89 -51.83
CA ASN A 284 -29.03 -19.22 -50.61
C ASN A 284 -27.50 -19.03 -50.54
N MET A 285 -26.88 -18.73 -51.69
CA MET A 285 -25.43 -18.59 -51.86
C MET A 285 -24.71 -17.55 -50.99
N ASN A 286 -25.43 -16.51 -50.54
CA ASN A 286 -24.84 -15.43 -49.74
C ASN A 286 -24.43 -15.86 -48.32
N GLN A 287 -25.04 -16.92 -47.77
CA GLN A 287 -24.67 -17.45 -46.45
C GLN A 287 -23.41 -18.34 -46.53
N LEU A 288 -23.29 -19.12 -47.62
CA LEU A 288 -22.17 -20.03 -47.89
C LEU A 288 -20.87 -19.31 -48.25
N ALA A 289 -20.94 -18.23 -49.04
CA ALA A 289 -19.76 -17.42 -49.33
C ALA A 289 -19.16 -16.80 -48.05
N LYS A 290 -20.03 -16.34 -47.14
CA LYS A 290 -19.65 -15.70 -45.87
C LYS A 290 -19.10 -16.65 -44.80
N SER A 291 -19.33 -17.96 -44.91
CA SER A 291 -18.71 -18.95 -44.01
C SER A 291 -17.31 -19.40 -44.44
N SER A 292 -16.94 -19.22 -45.72
CA SER A 292 -15.60 -19.53 -46.26
C SER A 292 -14.53 -18.45 -46.05
N THR A 293 -14.98 -17.26 -45.65
CA THR A 293 -14.22 -16.05 -45.29
C THR A 293 -13.07 -16.23 -44.28
N PRO A 294 -13.16 -17.09 -43.24
CA PRO A 294 -12.14 -17.18 -42.18
C PRO A 294 -10.77 -17.72 -42.65
N ILE A 295 -10.69 -18.28 -43.86
CA ILE A 295 -9.48 -18.92 -44.40
C ILE A 295 -8.69 -17.97 -45.30
N SER A 296 -9.29 -16.88 -45.78
CA SER A 296 -8.58 -15.83 -46.50
C SER A 296 -8.19 -14.69 -45.55
N LEU A 297 -6.96 -14.19 -45.63
CA LEU A 297 -6.60 -12.90 -45.03
C LEU A 297 -7.61 -11.84 -45.50
N HIS A 298 -8.28 -11.17 -44.56
CA HIS A 298 -9.45 -10.30 -44.78
C HIS A 298 -9.24 -9.14 -45.78
N HIS A 299 -8.00 -8.90 -46.24
CA HIS A 299 -7.65 -7.90 -47.26
C HIS A 299 -7.49 -8.45 -48.69
N CYS A 300 -7.76 -9.73 -48.91
CA CYS A 300 -7.67 -10.38 -50.22
C CYS A 300 -9.03 -10.95 -50.66
N GLN A 301 -10.06 -10.10 -50.77
CA GLN A 301 -11.34 -10.49 -51.36
C GLN A 301 -11.63 -9.62 -52.59
N PHE A 302 -11.78 -10.28 -53.75
CA PHE A 302 -12.27 -9.71 -55.00
C PHE A 302 -13.34 -10.63 -55.59
#